data_AF-U1KIH8-F1
#
_entry.id   AF-U1KIH8-F1
#
_cell.length_a   1.000
_cell.length_b   1.000
_cell.length_c   1.000
_cell.angle_alpha   90.00
_cell.angle_beta   90.00
_cell.angle_gamma   90.00
#
_symmetry.space_group_name_H-M   'P 1'
#
loop_
_entity.id
_entity.type
_entity.pdbx_description
1 polymer ?
#
loop_
_entity_poly.entity_id
_entity_poly.type
_entity_poly.pdbx_seq_one_letter_code
_entity_poly.pdbx_strand_id
1 'polypeptide(L)'
;MKGISTIGNATRTTDDGITWQQVTSSVDSITNNIQDTWGDGHVGLVTYETLSNFTEPSNSSVVVGGVGNVYATQSRLIDYGNRLQAALTGNIGKRQGGAYLQEYVPVTKHTNYAPTGTLGWTSATGDEPLHTPLSLDTPNDSSPAVKALSTVTEKDGLLYLQLHGAELKYTPRTIADMTVINAGSPTGPITKGHVYLFQGFDNSLINRPMIALVNNAGTTWNANSYNGFTLNDLGKIVTNTGTAYSTLRAFESHWGDDQVIPIVNGEDVKTDLNGNTVKVFCHHTQIPLGIASN
;
A
#
# COMPACT_ATOMS: atom_id res chain seq x y z
N MET A 1 23.17 -4.78 -8.55
CA MET A 1 24.50 -4.72 -9.16
C MET A 1 24.50 -3.56 -10.13
N LYS A 2 25.27 -2.51 -9.86
CA LYS A 2 25.43 -1.37 -10.77
C LYS A 2 26.77 -1.59 -11.45
N GLY A 3 26.76 -2.15 -12.66
CA GLY A 3 27.93 -2.17 -13.52
C GLY A 3 28.13 -0.75 -14.04
N ILE A 4 29.16 -0.06 -13.57
CA ILE A 4 29.67 1.12 -14.28
C ILE A 4 30.31 0.56 -15.55
N SER A 5 29.58 0.61 -16.66
CA SER A 5 30.15 0.42 -18.00
C SER A 5 31.04 1.63 -18.27
N THR A 6 32.34 1.40 -18.41
CA THR A 6 33.34 2.39 -18.85
C THR A 6 33.38 2.57 -20.38
N ILE A 7 32.35 2.08 -21.08
CA ILE A 7 32.11 2.35 -22.51
C ILE A 7 31.05 3.45 -22.58
N GLY A 8 31.26 4.48 -23.42
CA GLY A 8 30.37 5.65 -23.52
C GLY A 8 28.90 5.24 -23.52
N ASN A 9 28.12 5.79 -22.59
CA ASN A 9 26.68 5.55 -22.44
C ASN A 9 25.84 6.41 -23.38
N ALA A 10 26.47 7.07 -24.34
CA ALA A 10 25.80 7.83 -25.38
C ALA A 10 26.52 7.69 -26.72
N THR A 11 25.75 7.76 -27.79
CA THR A 11 26.26 7.91 -29.15
C THR A 11 25.66 9.15 -29.78
N ARG A 12 26.46 9.92 -30.52
CA ARG A 12 25.99 11.11 -31.22
C ARG A 12 26.53 11.20 -32.64
N THR A 13 25.80 11.91 -33.49
CA THR A 13 26.14 12.25 -34.87
C THR A 13 25.99 13.75 -35.09
N THR A 14 26.74 14.27 -36.06
CA THR A 14 26.64 15.65 -36.59
C THR A 14 26.44 15.67 -38.11
N ASP A 15 26.26 14.49 -38.71
CA ASP A 15 26.26 14.25 -40.15
C ASP A 15 25.10 13.34 -40.57
N ASP A 16 23.92 13.59 -39.98
CA ASP A 16 22.67 12.86 -40.25
C ASP A 16 22.77 11.33 -40.12
N GLY A 17 23.62 10.87 -39.20
CA GLY A 17 23.78 9.45 -38.87
C GLY A 17 24.79 8.70 -39.75
N ILE A 18 25.57 9.38 -40.60
CA ILE A 18 26.64 8.76 -41.39
C ILE A 18 27.77 8.27 -40.48
N THR A 19 28.14 9.05 -39.46
CA THR A 19 29.12 8.63 -38.44
C THR A 19 28.56 8.79 -37.03
N TRP A 20 28.95 7.86 -36.16
CA TRP A 20 28.54 7.84 -34.74
C TRP A 20 29.78 7.89 -33.85
N GLN A 21 29.83 8.91 -32.99
CA GLN A 21 30.84 9.05 -31.96
C GLN A 21 30.29 8.52 -30.64
N GLN A 22 30.99 7.58 -29.99
CA GLN A 22 30.72 7.26 -28.59
C GLN A 22 31.19 8.40 -27.69
N VAL A 23 30.31 8.81 -26.78
CA VAL A 23 30.57 9.81 -25.74
C VAL A 23 30.03 9.32 -24.41
N THR A 24 30.50 9.93 -23.33
CA THR A 24 29.96 9.70 -21.99
C THR A 24 29.06 10.87 -21.64
N SER A 25 27.85 10.55 -21.21
CA SER A 25 26.83 11.50 -20.79
C SER A 25 26.44 11.34 -19.33
N SER A 26 26.27 12.46 -18.63
CA SER A 26 25.77 12.47 -17.26
C SER A 26 24.25 12.30 -17.27
N VAL A 27 23.77 11.19 -16.71
CA VAL A 27 22.34 10.88 -16.59
C VAL A 27 21.95 10.80 -15.13
N ASP A 28 20.94 11.57 -14.74
CA ASP A 28 20.22 11.35 -13.50
C ASP A 28 19.22 10.21 -13.70
N SER A 29 19.60 9.02 -13.24
CA SER A 29 18.77 7.81 -13.34
C SER A 29 17.49 7.85 -12.50
N ILE A 30 17.34 8.83 -11.60
CA ILE A 30 16.13 9.00 -10.77
C ILE A 30 15.12 9.87 -11.50
N THR A 31 15.56 11.00 -12.06
CA THR A 31 14.67 11.94 -12.76
C THR A 31 14.55 11.67 -14.26
N ASN A 32 15.29 10.67 -14.77
CA ASN A 32 15.43 10.39 -16.21
C ASN A 32 15.79 11.65 -16.99
N ASN A 33 16.80 12.38 -16.49
CA ASN A 33 17.23 13.63 -17.08
C ASN A 33 18.71 13.58 -17.47
N ILE A 34 19.04 14.14 -18.63
CA ILE A 34 20.40 14.32 -19.09
C ILE A 34 20.90 15.65 -18.51
N GLN A 35 22.06 15.64 -17.87
CA GLN A 35 22.64 16.86 -17.28
C GLN A 35 23.66 17.53 -18.20
N ASP A 36 23.91 16.98 -19.38
CA ASP A 36 24.83 17.56 -20.34
C ASP A 36 24.12 18.56 -21.25
N THR A 37 24.88 19.55 -21.71
CA THR A 37 24.48 20.39 -22.84
C THR A 37 25.21 19.90 -24.07
N TRP A 38 24.47 19.46 -25.08
CA TRP A 38 25.02 19.15 -26.39
C TRP A 38 24.90 20.38 -27.29
N GLY A 39 25.91 20.63 -28.12
CA GLY A 39 25.89 21.77 -29.03
C GLY A 39 24.80 21.61 -30.09
N ASP A 40 24.39 22.73 -30.69
CA ASP A 40 23.44 22.73 -31.81
C ASP A 40 23.91 21.81 -32.95
N GLY A 41 22.97 21.17 -33.66
CA GLY A 41 23.26 20.28 -34.78
C GLY A 41 23.69 18.85 -34.40
N HIS A 42 23.63 18.48 -33.12
CA HIS A 42 23.87 17.11 -32.68
C HIS A 42 22.55 16.34 -32.52
N VAL A 43 22.52 15.10 -33.02
CA VAL A 43 21.50 14.10 -32.66
C VAL A 43 22.21 12.96 -31.94
N GLY A 44 21.65 12.47 -30.85
CA GLY A 44 22.26 11.33 -30.16
C GLY A 44 21.30 10.55 -29.29
N LEU A 45 21.72 9.33 -28.98
CA LEU A 45 21.03 8.41 -28.09
C LEU A 45 21.85 8.31 -26.81
N VAL A 46 21.25 8.68 -25.69
CA VAL A 46 21.80 8.39 -24.36
C VAL A 46 21.09 7.16 -23.82
N THR A 47 21.86 6.16 -23.40
CA THR A 47 21.37 4.92 -22.82
C THR A 47 21.78 4.84 -21.37
N TYR A 48 20.92 4.27 -20.55
CA TYR A 48 21.25 3.92 -19.18
C TYR A 48 20.43 2.70 -18.78
N GLU A 49 20.99 1.90 -17.89
CA GLU A 49 20.28 0.76 -17.33
C GLU A 49 19.44 1.22 -16.14
N THR A 50 18.17 0.82 -16.15
CA THR A 50 17.27 0.95 -15.00
C THR A 50 16.69 -0.40 -14.65
N LEU A 51 16.20 -0.53 -13.42
CA LEU A 51 15.45 -1.70 -13.02
C LEU A 51 14.14 -1.72 -13.80
N SER A 52 13.93 -2.78 -14.60
CA SER A 52 12.65 -2.98 -15.28
C SER A 52 11.55 -3.14 -14.24
N ASN A 53 10.43 -2.45 -14.47
CA ASN A 53 9.18 -2.90 -13.87
C ASN A 53 8.88 -4.30 -14.42
N PHE A 54 8.43 -5.21 -13.55
CA PHE A 54 8.08 -6.60 -13.95
C PHE A 54 6.61 -6.89 -13.72
N THR A 55 5.86 -5.87 -13.31
CA THR A 55 4.40 -5.90 -13.21
C THR A 55 3.82 -4.77 -14.04
N GLU A 56 2.58 -4.94 -14.50
CA GLU A 56 1.83 -3.89 -15.19
C GLU A 56 0.39 -3.84 -14.71
N PRO A 57 -0.25 -2.65 -14.71
CA PRO A 57 -1.67 -2.52 -14.39
C PRO A 57 -2.53 -3.42 -15.26
N SER A 58 -3.50 -4.09 -14.64
CA SER A 58 -4.46 -4.96 -15.33
C SER A 58 -5.81 -4.92 -14.66
N ASN A 59 -6.85 -5.29 -15.41
CA ASN A 59 -8.15 -5.57 -14.82
C ASN A 59 -8.07 -6.76 -13.86
N SER A 60 -8.91 -6.72 -12.81
CA SER A 60 -9.19 -7.87 -11.97
C SER A 60 -9.83 -8.96 -12.82
N SER A 61 -9.21 -10.14 -12.83
CA SER A 61 -9.56 -11.23 -13.74
C SER A 61 -9.91 -12.49 -12.94
N VAL A 62 -10.39 -13.50 -13.65
CA VAL A 62 -10.78 -14.78 -13.06
C VAL A 62 -9.61 -15.36 -12.27
N VAL A 63 -9.88 -15.82 -11.05
CA VAL A 63 -8.90 -16.54 -10.24
C VAL A 63 -8.86 -17.99 -10.72
N VAL A 64 -7.73 -18.37 -11.31
CA VAL A 64 -7.45 -19.73 -11.76
C VAL A 64 -6.58 -20.41 -10.70
N GLY A 65 -7.21 -21.08 -9.73
CA GLY A 65 -6.54 -21.77 -8.63
C GLY A 65 -6.84 -21.16 -7.26
N GLY A 66 -5.84 -21.20 -6.37
CA GLY A 66 -5.98 -20.73 -4.99
C GLY A 66 -5.67 -19.25 -4.79
N VAL A 67 -6.10 -18.73 -3.64
CA VAL A 67 -5.74 -17.40 -3.14
C VAL A 67 -4.56 -17.56 -2.17
N GLY A 68 -3.51 -16.75 -2.35
CA GLY A 68 -2.33 -16.77 -1.48
C GLY A 68 -2.54 -16.08 -0.13
N ASN A 69 -1.45 -15.97 0.64
CA ASN A 69 -1.40 -15.06 1.79
C ASN A 69 -1.17 -13.62 1.31
N VAL A 70 -1.48 -12.65 2.17
CA VAL A 70 -1.11 -11.26 1.95
C VAL A 70 0.35 -11.09 2.34
N TYR A 71 1.17 -10.67 1.39
CA TYR A 71 2.54 -10.24 1.64
C TYR A 71 2.57 -8.75 1.91
N ALA A 72 3.28 -8.32 2.94
CA ALA A 72 3.54 -6.91 3.20
C ALA A 72 5.03 -6.65 3.43
N THR A 73 5.52 -5.51 2.97
CA THR A 73 6.92 -5.11 3.17
C THR A 73 7.09 -3.60 3.19
N GLN A 74 8.09 -3.16 3.94
CA GLN A 74 8.64 -1.80 3.95
C GLN A 74 10.17 -1.81 3.72
N SER A 75 10.76 -2.99 3.48
CA SER A 75 12.19 -3.17 3.51
C SER A 75 12.90 -2.44 2.38
N ARG A 76 14.11 -1.95 2.63
CA ARG A 76 15.05 -1.54 1.56
C ARG A 76 15.73 -2.71 0.85
N LEU A 77 15.67 -3.90 1.42
CA LEU A 77 16.43 -5.05 0.93
C LEU A 77 15.67 -5.72 -0.21
N ILE A 78 16.40 -6.02 -1.29
CA ILE A 78 15.83 -6.67 -2.47
C ILE A 78 15.28 -8.06 -2.16
N ASP A 79 15.89 -8.77 -1.21
CA ASP A 79 15.49 -10.11 -0.77
C ASP A 79 14.14 -10.10 -0.03
N TYR A 80 13.71 -8.92 0.43
CA TYR A 80 12.44 -8.70 1.13
C TYR A 80 11.49 -7.84 0.32
N GLY A 81 11.42 -8.08 -0.99
CA GLY A 81 10.36 -7.56 -1.84
C GLY A 81 10.47 -6.07 -2.16
N ASN A 82 11.62 -5.41 -1.93
CA ASN A 82 11.78 -3.99 -2.27
C ASN A 82 11.53 -3.70 -3.76
N ARG A 83 11.94 -4.63 -4.65
CA ARG A 83 11.65 -4.53 -6.10
C ARG A 83 10.16 -4.68 -6.40
N LEU A 84 9.49 -5.59 -5.70
CA LEU A 84 8.05 -5.79 -5.83
C LEU A 84 7.28 -4.53 -5.37
N GLN A 85 7.68 -3.94 -4.25
CA GLN A 85 7.10 -2.69 -3.77
C GLN A 85 7.22 -1.56 -4.78
N ALA A 86 8.41 -1.36 -5.35
CA ALA A 86 8.63 -0.34 -6.38
C ALA A 86 7.82 -0.63 -7.65
N ALA A 87 7.73 -1.90 -8.08
CA ALA A 87 6.96 -2.32 -9.24
C ALA A 87 5.45 -2.04 -9.11
N LEU A 88 4.90 -2.22 -7.90
CA LEU A 88 3.47 -2.06 -7.61
C LEU A 88 3.07 -0.61 -7.29
N THR A 89 3.93 0.13 -6.60
CA THR A 89 3.57 1.44 -6.05
C THR A 89 4.35 2.61 -6.64
N GLY A 90 5.46 2.36 -7.33
CA GLY A 90 6.43 3.38 -7.73
C GLY A 90 7.32 3.88 -6.58
N ASN A 91 7.05 3.45 -5.34
CA ASN A 91 7.78 3.88 -4.16
C ASN A 91 8.83 2.85 -3.72
N ILE A 92 10.00 3.33 -3.32
CA ILE A 92 11.10 2.48 -2.84
C ILE A 92 11.00 2.37 -1.31
N GLY A 93 10.91 1.15 -0.79
CA GLY A 93 11.04 0.88 0.64
C GLY A 93 12.42 1.29 1.16
N LYS A 94 12.48 1.93 2.32
CA LYS A 94 13.70 2.53 2.89
C LYS A 94 14.16 1.83 4.16
N ARG A 95 13.25 1.09 4.83
CA ARG A 95 13.47 0.53 6.16
C ARG A 95 14.77 -0.27 6.22
N GLN A 96 15.70 0.20 7.04
CA GLN A 96 17.05 -0.35 7.14
C GLN A 96 17.12 -1.78 7.72
N GLY A 97 16.25 -2.11 8.67
CA GLY A 97 16.23 -3.41 9.35
C GLY A 97 15.17 -3.44 10.45
N GLY A 98 15.03 -4.56 11.15
CA GLY A 98 13.99 -4.77 12.15
C GLY A 98 13.50 -6.22 12.14
N ALA A 99 12.74 -6.60 13.17
CA ALA A 99 12.16 -7.94 13.22
C ALA A 99 10.97 -8.07 12.25
N TYR A 100 10.23 -6.97 12.02
CA TYR A 100 8.99 -6.96 11.26
C TYR A 100 9.06 -5.96 10.09
N LEU A 101 10.09 -6.12 9.24
CA LEU A 101 10.25 -5.35 8.00
C LEU A 101 9.44 -5.90 6.81
N GLN A 102 9.02 -7.16 6.91
CA GLN A 102 8.13 -7.86 5.97
C GLN A 102 7.35 -8.93 6.73
N GLU A 103 6.19 -9.32 6.21
CA GLU A 103 5.40 -10.41 6.76
C GLU A 103 4.49 -11.06 5.70
N TYR A 104 4.08 -12.28 6.01
CA TYR A 104 2.97 -12.95 5.34
C TYR A 104 1.86 -13.15 6.36
N VAL A 105 0.67 -12.60 6.08
CA VAL A 105 -0.49 -12.75 6.94
C VAL A 105 -1.59 -13.57 6.23
N PRO A 106 -2.24 -14.50 6.93
CA PRO A 106 -3.32 -15.28 6.35
C PRO A 106 -4.49 -14.41 5.89
N VAL A 107 -5.07 -14.78 4.74
CA VAL A 107 -6.39 -14.32 4.33
C VAL A 107 -7.43 -15.01 5.21
N THR A 108 -8.22 -14.24 5.95
CA THR A 108 -9.23 -14.73 6.90
C THR A 108 -10.61 -14.89 6.27
N LYS A 109 -10.86 -14.19 5.16
CA LYS A 109 -12.09 -14.29 4.38
C LYS A 109 -11.77 -13.95 2.93
N HIS A 110 -12.24 -14.75 2.00
CA HIS A 110 -12.31 -14.40 0.58
C HIS A 110 -13.47 -15.17 -0.06
N THR A 111 -13.92 -14.72 -1.23
CA THR A 111 -14.90 -15.42 -2.03
C THR A 111 -14.56 -15.21 -3.51
N ASN A 112 -14.70 -16.29 -4.29
CA ASN A 112 -14.64 -16.23 -5.74
C ASN A 112 -16.08 -16.20 -6.23
N TYR A 113 -16.49 -15.13 -6.88
CA TYR A 113 -17.90 -14.98 -7.23
C TYR A 113 -18.26 -15.74 -8.50
N ALA A 114 -19.30 -16.58 -8.46
CA ALA A 114 -19.86 -17.22 -9.65
C ALA A 114 -20.81 -16.26 -10.39
N PRO A 115 -20.81 -16.21 -11.74
CA PRO A 115 -20.13 -17.14 -12.64
C PRO A 115 -18.74 -16.69 -13.11
N THR A 116 -18.29 -15.47 -12.78
CA THR A 116 -17.06 -14.89 -13.34
C THR A 116 -15.78 -15.44 -12.70
N GLY A 117 -15.84 -16.00 -11.50
CA GLY A 117 -14.68 -16.52 -10.76
C GLY A 117 -13.68 -15.46 -10.30
N THR A 118 -14.05 -14.18 -10.33
CA THR A 118 -13.23 -13.03 -9.87
C THR A 118 -13.28 -12.88 -8.35
N LEU A 119 -12.26 -12.24 -7.76
CA LEU A 119 -12.32 -11.77 -6.37
C LEU A 119 -13.29 -10.58 -6.26
N GLY A 120 -14.11 -10.54 -5.20
CA GLY A 120 -15.02 -9.43 -4.91
C GLY A 120 -16.32 -9.43 -5.75
N TRP A 121 -17.45 -9.11 -5.11
CA TRP A 121 -18.81 -9.39 -5.61
C TRP A 121 -19.47 -8.21 -6.34
N THR A 122 -19.73 -7.09 -5.65
CA THR A 122 -20.81 -6.17 -6.07
C THR A 122 -20.60 -4.71 -5.66
N SER A 123 -19.38 -4.31 -5.30
CA SER A 123 -19.09 -3.05 -4.58
C SER A 123 -19.79 -2.94 -3.21
N ALA A 124 -20.45 -4.00 -2.73
CA ALA A 124 -20.97 -4.05 -1.38
C ALA A 124 -19.81 -4.20 -0.39
N THR A 125 -19.83 -3.36 0.64
CA THR A 125 -18.82 -3.38 1.69
C THR A 125 -18.81 -4.74 2.40
N GLY A 126 -17.67 -5.42 2.40
CA GLY A 126 -17.43 -6.66 3.12
C GLY A 126 -17.24 -7.91 2.24
N ASP A 127 -17.37 -7.80 0.92
CA ASP A 127 -17.05 -8.90 0.00
C ASP A 127 -15.58 -8.98 -0.38
N GLU A 128 -14.83 -7.94 -0.05
CA GLU A 128 -13.40 -7.87 -0.28
C GLU A 128 -12.65 -8.91 0.56
N PRO A 129 -11.52 -9.44 0.07
CA PRO A 129 -10.69 -10.32 0.87
C PRO A 129 -10.20 -9.62 2.14
N LEU A 130 -10.34 -10.29 3.28
CA LEU A 130 -9.87 -9.85 4.57
C LEU A 130 -8.62 -10.62 4.97
N HIS A 131 -7.73 -10.00 5.74
CA HIS A 131 -6.55 -10.65 6.29
C HIS A 131 -6.39 -10.38 7.78
N THR A 132 -5.55 -11.17 8.46
CA THR A 132 -5.17 -10.86 9.84
C THR A 132 -4.42 -9.53 9.91
N PRO A 133 -4.44 -8.81 11.05
CA PRO A 133 -3.74 -7.53 11.18
C PRO A 133 -2.26 -7.63 10.82
N LEU A 134 -1.76 -6.60 10.15
CA LEU A 134 -0.32 -6.44 9.90
C LEU A 134 0.40 -6.04 11.19
N SER A 135 1.64 -6.50 11.31
CA SER A 135 2.56 -6.29 12.42
C SER A 135 3.88 -5.61 12.01
N LEU A 136 3.91 -4.97 10.83
CA LEU A 136 5.07 -4.21 10.35
C LEU A 136 5.58 -3.18 11.38
N ASP A 137 6.90 -3.16 11.56
CA ASP A 137 7.60 -2.22 12.46
C ASP A 137 7.32 -0.76 12.12
N THR A 138 7.49 0.11 13.12
CA THR A 138 7.53 1.57 12.91
C THR A 138 8.73 1.95 12.03
N PRO A 139 8.54 2.67 10.91
CA PRO A 139 9.65 3.13 10.08
C PRO A 139 10.42 4.25 10.78
N ASN A 140 11.74 4.26 10.67
CA ASN A 140 12.64 5.26 11.27
C ASN A 140 13.24 6.23 10.24
N ASP A 141 12.75 6.14 9.01
CA ASP A 141 13.27 6.79 7.80
C ASP A 141 12.13 7.17 6.85
N SER A 142 10.90 7.26 7.38
CA SER A 142 9.68 7.49 6.61
C SER A 142 9.54 6.52 5.43
N SER A 143 9.94 5.26 5.62
CA SER A 143 9.77 4.23 4.60
C SER A 143 8.28 4.10 4.21
N PRO A 144 7.96 4.11 2.91
CA PRO A 144 6.67 3.63 2.44
C PRO A 144 6.61 2.11 2.61
N ALA A 145 5.40 1.56 2.61
CA ALA A 145 5.17 0.13 2.62
C ALA A 145 4.11 -0.27 1.59
N VAL A 146 4.01 -1.56 1.32
CA VAL A 146 2.99 -2.14 0.44
C VAL A 146 2.43 -3.40 1.08
N LYS A 147 1.16 -3.70 0.80
CA LYS A 147 0.60 -5.03 0.94
C LYS A 147 0.06 -5.52 -0.40
N ALA A 148 0.23 -6.80 -0.69
CA ALA A 148 -0.24 -7.43 -1.91
C ALA A 148 -0.73 -8.85 -1.63
N LEU A 149 -1.92 -9.16 -2.13
CA LEU A 149 -2.48 -10.49 -2.23
C LEU A 149 -2.18 -11.05 -3.62
N SER A 150 -1.64 -12.26 -3.68
CA SER A 150 -1.41 -12.96 -4.94
C SER A 150 -2.58 -13.88 -5.33
N THR A 151 -2.93 -13.84 -6.61
CA THR A 151 -3.78 -14.81 -7.30
C THR A 151 -3.09 -15.24 -8.60
N VAL A 152 -3.62 -16.27 -9.25
CA VAL A 152 -3.24 -16.63 -10.62
C VAL A 152 -4.42 -16.33 -11.53
N THR A 153 -4.13 -15.81 -12.72
CA THR A 153 -5.15 -15.52 -13.74
C THR A 153 -4.70 -15.97 -15.12
N GLU A 154 -5.66 -16.18 -16.02
CA GLU A 154 -5.42 -16.49 -17.42
C GLU A 154 -5.65 -15.25 -18.28
N LYS A 155 -4.73 -15.00 -19.21
CA LYS A 155 -4.83 -13.97 -20.24
C LYS A 155 -4.18 -14.51 -21.52
N ASP A 156 -4.92 -14.48 -22.63
CA ASP A 156 -4.44 -14.89 -23.96
C ASP A 156 -3.82 -16.30 -23.98
N GLY A 157 -4.42 -17.25 -23.24
CA GLY A 157 -3.95 -18.65 -23.14
C GLY A 157 -2.74 -18.86 -22.22
N LEU A 158 -2.29 -17.82 -21.53
CA LEU A 158 -1.14 -17.86 -20.61
C LEU A 158 -1.57 -17.57 -19.18
N LEU A 159 -0.87 -18.18 -18.22
CA LEU A 159 -1.06 -17.95 -16.79
C LEU A 159 -0.16 -16.81 -16.32
N TYR A 160 -0.68 -15.94 -15.47
CA TYR A 160 0.03 -14.82 -14.87
C TYR A 160 -0.17 -14.76 -13.36
N LEU A 161 0.85 -14.29 -12.64
CA LEU A 161 0.70 -13.90 -11.24
C LEU A 161 0.00 -12.54 -11.22
N GLN A 162 -1.16 -12.47 -10.58
CA GLN A 162 -1.93 -11.26 -10.38
C GLN A 162 -1.82 -10.82 -8.92
N LEU A 163 -1.71 -9.51 -8.70
CA LEU A 163 -1.40 -8.90 -7.42
C LEU A 163 -2.41 -7.79 -7.14
N HIS A 164 -3.20 -7.98 -6.08
CA HIS A 164 -4.20 -7.03 -5.60
C HIS A 164 -3.71 -6.40 -4.31
N GLY A 165 -3.74 -5.07 -4.16
CA GLY A 165 -3.14 -4.49 -2.97
C GLY A 165 -3.21 -2.98 -2.85
N ALA A 166 -2.49 -2.49 -1.86
CA ALA A 166 -2.43 -1.07 -1.54
C ALA A 166 -1.04 -0.67 -1.05
N GLU A 167 -0.68 0.58 -1.32
CA GLU A 167 0.33 1.30 -0.58
C GLU A 167 -0.12 1.47 0.88
N LEU A 168 0.84 1.41 1.80
CA LEU A 168 0.65 1.62 3.22
C LEU A 168 1.50 2.82 3.66
N LYS A 169 0.88 3.71 4.44
CA LYS A 169 1.54 4.90 4.99
C LYS A 169 1.50 4.87 6.51
N TYR A 170 2.68 4.92 7.11
CA TYR A 170 2.80 5.00 8.54
C TYR A 170 2.47 6.41 9.02
N THR A 171 1.51 6.52 9.93
CA THR A 171 1.17 7.78 10.58
C THR A 171 1.68 7.73 12.02
N PRO A 172 2.68 8.57 12.38
CA PRO A 172 3.16 8.63 13.75
C PRO A 172 2.10 9.23 14.66
N ARG A 173 2.09 8.81 15.92
CA ARG A 173 1.31 9.46 16.97
C ARG A 173 1.88 10.85 17.25
N THR A 174 1.23 11.89 16.71
CA THR A 174 1.46 13.30 17.09
C THR A 174 0.21 13.85 17.77
N ILE A 175 0.34 14.24 19.04
CA ILE A 175 -0.79 14.79 19.83
C ILE A 175 -1.22 16.16 19.27
N ALA A 176 -0.31 16.88 18.61
CA ALA A 176 -0.54 18.23 18.09
C ALA A 176 -1.67 18.33 17.05
N ASP A 177 -1.95 17.25 16.31
CA ASP A 177 -2.94 17.25 15.22
C ASP A 177 -4.27 16.58 15.63
N MET A 178 -4.41 16.22 16.92
CA MET A 178 -5.59 15.52 17.41
C MET A 178 -6.69 16.50 17.81
N THR A 179 -7.92 16.22 17.39
CA THR A 179 -9.09 16.95 17.89
C THR A 179 -9.51 16.37 19.24
N VAL A 180 -9.66 17.21 20.26
CA VAL A 180 -10.05 16.74 21.61
C VAL A 180 -11.56 16.48 21.65
N ILE A 181 -11.95 15.31 22.13
CA ILE A 181 -13.34 14.96 22.45
C ILE A 181 -13.45 14.83 23.98
N ASN A 182 -14.17 15.78 24.57
CA ASN A 182 -14.49 15.75 26.00
C ASN A 182 -15.82 15.04 26.22
N ALA A 183 -15.87 14.15 27.21
CA ALA A 183 -17.12 13.56 27.66
C ALA A 183 -18.16 14.64 28.03
N GLY A 184 -19.40 14.41 27.65
CA GLY A 184 -20.53 15.33 27.84
C GLY A 184 -20.52 16.54 26.89
N SER A 185 -19.52 16.68 26.03
CA SER A 185 -19.45 17.74 25.01
C SER A 185 -19.83 17.22 23.63
N PRO A 186 -20.45 18.06 22.77
CA PRO A 186 -20.68 17.70 21.37
C PRO A 186 -19.35 17.43 20.66
N THR A 187 -19.26 16.31 19.94
CA THR A 187 -18.02 15.89 19.27
C THR A 187 -17.74 16.64 17.97
N GLY A 188 -18.74 17.31 17.38
CA GLY A 188 -18.72 17.64 15.95
C GLY A 188 -18.73 16.39 15.07
N PRO A 189 -18.80 16.52 13.72
CA PRO A 189 -18.71 15.36 12.84
C PRO A 189 -17.38 14.65 13.03
N ILE A 190 -17.45 13.33 13.12
CA ILE A 190 -16.28 12.47 13.23
C ILE A 190 -15.96 11.92 11.85
N THR A 191 -14.75 12.18 11.38
CA THR A 191 -14.31 11.82 10.03
C THR A 191 -13.46 10.57 10.08
N LYS A 192 -13.76 9.61 9.22
CA LYS A 192 -12.98 8.38 9.06
C LYS A 192 -11.49 8.72 8.90
N GLY A 193 -10.67 8.02 9.65
CA GLY A 193 -9.22 8.13 9.70
C GLY A 193 -8.65 9.34 10.44
N HIS A 194 -9.49 10.24 10.95
CA HIS A 194 -9.02 11.27 11.86
C HIS A 194 -8.82 10.69 13.27
N VAL A 195 -7.80 11.20 13.95
CA VAL A 195 -7.46 10.84 15.32
C VAL A 195 -7.99 11.89 16.28
N TYR A 196 -8.66 11.42 17.32
CA TYR A 196 -9.29 12.24 18.34
C TYR A 196 -8.72 11.88 19.70
N LEU A 197 -8.39 12.87 20.53
CA LEU A 197 -7.96 12.65 21.91
C LEU A 197 -9.19 12.65 22.81
N PHE A 198 -9.57 11.48 23.32
CA PHE A 198 -10.71 11.33 24.21
C PHE A 198 -10.31 11.66 25.65
N GLN A 199 -11.11 12.45 26.33
CA GLN A 199 -10.87 12.92 27.70
C GLN A 199 -12.15 12.99 28.52
N GLY A 200 -12.04 12.78 29.83
CA GLY A 200 -13.15 12.90 30.78
C GLY A 200 -14.13 11.73 30.81
N PHE A 201 -13.81 10.60 30.18
CA PHE A 201 -14.62 9.38 30.26
C PHE A 201 -14.31 8.61 31.55
N ASP A 202 -15.32 7.93 32.11
CA ASP A 202 -15.13 7.13 33.34
C ASP A 202 -14.23 5.91 33.08
N ASN A 203 -14.23 5.39 31.84
CA ASN A 203 -13.37 4.30 31.42
C ASN A 203 -11.97 4.81 31.04
N SER A 204 -10.97 4.53 31.87
CA SER A 204 -9.58 4.94 31.65
C SER A 204 -8.94 4.35 30.38
N LEU A 205 -9.46 3.23 29.86
CA LEU A 205 -9.02 2.66 28.58
C LEU A 205 -9.42 3.54 27.39
N ILE A 206 -10.39 4.44 27.56
CA ILE A 206 -10.88 5.32 26.49
C ILE A 206 -10.23 6.70 26.54
N ASN A 207 -9.73 7.15 27.69
CA ASN A 207 -9.04 8.44 27.83
C ASN A 207 -7.65 8.45 27.15
N ARG A 208 -7.66 8.34 25.82
CA ARG A 208 -6.48 8.22 24.96
C ARG A 208 -6.83 8.63 23.54
N PRO A 209 -5.85 8.68 22.64
CA PRO A 209 -6.15 8.89 21.24
C PRO A 209 -6.87 7.68 20.63
N MET A 210 -7.92 7.99 19.87
CA MET A 210 -8.77 7.03 19.18
C MET A 210 -8.86 7.43 17.72
N ILE A 211 -8.87 6.45 16.81
CA ILE A 211 -9.05 6.68 15.39
C ILE A 211 -10.45 6.26 14.95
N ALA A 212 -11.07 7.11 14.13
CA ALA A 212 -12.39 6.84 13.58
C ALA A 212 -12.31 5.86 12.41
N LEU A 213 -13.04 4.75 12.50
CA LEU A 213 -13.08 3.72 11.45
C LEU A 213 -14.16 4.02 10.39
N VAL A 214 -15.12 4.87 10.73
CA VAL A 214 -16.24 5.29 9.88
C VAL A 214 -16.49 6.78 10.05
N ASN A 215 -17.12 7.39 9.04
CA ASN A 215 -17.71 8.72 9.21
C ASN A 215 -18.91 8.57 10.15
N ASN A 216 -19.01 9.45 11.14
CA ASN A 216 -20.15 9.49 12.05
C ASN A 216 -20.63 10.93 12.22
N ALA A 217 -21.95 11.12 12.17
CA ALA A 217 -22.54 12.40 12.47
C ALA A 217 -22.18 12.84 13.90
N GLY A 218 -22.09 14.15 14.12
CA GLY A 218 -21.77 14.66 15.44
C GLY A 218 -22.77 14.17 16.48
N THR A 219 -22.24 13.74 17.62
CA THR A 219 -23.01 13.22 18.74
C THR A 219 -22.48 13.79 20.04
N THR A 220 -23.12 13.45 21.16
CA THR A 220 -22.59 13.73 22.49
C THR A 220 -22.42 12.40 23.21
N TRP A 221 -21.18 12.04 23.52
CA TRP A 221 -20.90 10.88 24.36
C TRP A 221 -20.74 11.32 25.80
N ASN A 222 -21.50 10.73 26.69
CA ASN A 222 -21.44 11.01 28.12
C ASN A 222 -20.23 10.29 28.75
N ALA A 223 -19.86 10.67 29.97
CA ALA A 223 -18.72 10.08 30.68
C ALA A 223 -18.81 8.54 30.79
N ASN A 224 -20.03 8.01 30.90
CA ASN A 224 -20.31 6.59 31.03
C ASN A 224 -20.57 5.85 29.70
N SER A 225 -20.47 6.50 28.54
CA SER A 225 -20.82 5.91 27.22
C SER A 225 -20.03 4.65 26.86
N TYR A 226 -18.88 4.42 27.49
CA TYR A 226 -18.00 3.28 27.25
C TYR A 226 -17.77 2.43 28.50
N ASN A 227 -18.65 2.51 29.49
CA ASN A 227 -18.50 1.72 30.72
C ASN A 227 -18.64 0.23 30.42
N GLY A 228 -17.70 -0.56 30.97
CA GLY A 228 -17.61 -2.00 30.74
C GLY A 228 -17.00 -2.38 29.39
N PHE A 229 -16.56 -1.41 28.56
CA PHE A 229 -15.85 -1.71 27.32
C PHE A 229 -14.39 -2.00 27.64
N THR A 230 -13.79 -2.93 26.90
CA THR A 230 -12.37 -3.31 27.04
C THR A 230 -11.62 -3.05 25.75
N LEU A 231 -10.29 -3.14 25.80
CA LEU A 231 -9.42 -3.14 24.63
C LEU A 231 -8.75 -4.50 24.52
N ASN A 232 -8.68 -5.04 23.31
CA ASN A 232 -7.80 -6.17 23.03
C ASN A 232 -6.40 -5.72 22.64
N ASP A 233 -5.48 -6.67 22.47
CA ASP A 233 -4.07 -6.42 22.13
C ASP A 233 -3.87 -5.73 20.76
N LEU A 234 -4.93 -5.68 19.94
CA LEU A 234 -4.95 -5.02 18.64
C LEU A 234 -5.56 -3.61 18.69
N GLY A 235 -5.84 -3.10 19.90
CA GLY A 235 -6.48 -1.80 20.13
C GLY A 235 -7.96 -1.76 19.73
N LYS A 236 -8.58 -2.88 19.35
CA LYS A 236 -10.03 -2.94 19.09
C LYS A 236 -10.77 -2.80 20.41
N ILE A 237 -11.79 -1.94 20.40
CA ILE A 237 -12.70 -1.81 21.53
C ILE A 237 -13.69 -2.97 21.48
N VAL A 238 -13.82 -3.67 22.59
CA VAL A 238 -14.80 -4.75 22.78
C VAL A 238 -15.88 -4.23 23.71
N THR A 239 -17.13 -4.28 23.26
CA THR A 239 -18.29 -3.84 24.03
C THR A 239 -18.51 -4.75 25.24
N ASN A 240 -19.37 -4.32 26.15
CA ASN A 240 -19.83 -5.14 27.29
C ASN A 240 -20.51 -6.46 26.87
N THR A 241 -20.97 -6.59 25.62
CA THR A 241 -21.53 -7.84 25.09
C THR A 241 -20.48 -8.74 24.41
N GLY A 242 -19.20 -8.38 24.48
CA GLY A 242 -18.11 -9.14 23.86
C GLY A 242 -17.98 -8.93 22.35
N THR A 243 -18.70 -7.97 21.77
CA THR A 243 -18.65 -7.69 20.32
C THR A 243 -17.66 -6.56 20.02
N ALA A 244 -17.01 -6.59 18.86
CA ALA A 244 -16.10 -5.52 18.45
C ALA A 244 -16.90 -4.25 18.12
N TYR A 245 -16.52 -3.12 18.73
CA TYR A 245 -17.06 -1.81 18.41
C TYR A 245 -16.52 -1.34 17.05
N SER A 246 -17.41 -0.96 16.14
CA SER A 246 -17.08 -0.70 14.74
C SER A 246 -16.72 0.75 14.45
N THR A 247 -16.98 1.68 15.36
CA THR A 247 -16.84 3.12 15.10
C THR A 247 -15.43 3.65 15.40
N LEU A 248 -14.83 3.17 16.48
CA LEU A 248 -13.57 3.69 17.01
C LEU A 248 -12.61 2.54 17.32
N ARG A 249 -11.32 2.84 17.24
CA ARG A 249 -10.22 1.99 17.70
C ARG A 249 -9.26 2.80 18.53
N ALA A 250 -8.62 2.20 19.54
CA ALA A 250 -7.47 2.83 20.18
C ALA A 250 -6.41 3.11 19.12
N PHE A 251 -5.99 4.36 19.01
CA PHE A 251 -4.97 4.77 18.06
C PHE A 251 -3.62 4.71 18.75
N GLU A 252 -2.74 3.83 18.27
CA GLU A 252 -1.28 3.92 18.38
C GLU A 252 -0.74 4.29 17.00
N SER A 253 0.54 4.66 16.88
CA SER A 253 1.12 4.88 15.55
C SER A 253 0.96 3.63 14.66
N HIS A 254 0.42 3.76 13.45
CA HIS A 254 0.10 2.59 12.60
C HIS A 254 0.14 2.87 11.08
N TRP A 255 0.06 1.80 10.29
CA TRP A 255 0.24 1.74 8.83
C TRP A 255 -0.98 2.08 7.97
N GLY A 256 -2.07 2.58 8.56
CA GLY A 256 -3.31 2.87 7.83
C GLY A 256 -4.08 1.63 7.34
N ASP A 257 -3.64 0.42 7.70
CA ASP A 257 -4.22 -0.83 7.22
C ASP A 257 -5.63 -1.10 7.76
N ASP A 258 -6.59 -1.25 6.85
CA ASP A 258 -7.99 -1.60 7.12
C ASP A 258 -8.27 -3.11 7.17
N GLN A 259 -7.23 -3.95 7.04
CA GLN A 259 -7.34 -5.42 6.94
C GLN A 259 -8.09 -5.91 5.69
N VAL A 260 -8.31 -5.00 4.72
CA VAL A 260 -9.05 -5.27 3.48
C VAL A 260 -8.09 -5.21 2.29
N ILE A 261 -8.13 -6.21 1.42
CA ILE A 261 -7.49 -6.13 0.11
C ILE A 261 -8.44 -5.44 -0.87
N PRO A 262 -8.11 -4.24 -1.37
CA PRO A 262 -8.94 -3.57 -2.35
C PRO A 262 -8.91 -4.37 -3.66
N ILE A 263 -10.08 -4.56 -4.26
CA ILE A 263 -10.23 -5.16 -5.58
C ILE A 263 -10.60 -4.05 -6.55
N VAL A 264 -9.66 -3.70 -7.44
CA VAL A 264 -9.82 -2.63 -8.44
C VAL A 264 -9.38 -3.12 -9.81
N ASN A 265 -9.71 -2.37 -10.86
CA ASN A 265 -9.14 -2.58 -12.19
C ASN A 265 -8.03 -1.56 -12.42
N GLY A 266 -6.82 -2.04 -12.75
CA GLY A 266 -5.66 -1.18 -12.95
C GLY A 266 -5.18 -0.55 -11.65
N GLU A 267 -5.12 0.77 -11.62
CA GLU A 267 -4.66 1.55 -10.46
C GLU A 267 -5.73 2.57 -10.07
N ASP A 268 -5.89 2.80 -8.77
CA ASP A 268 -6.78 3.83 -8.23
C ASP A 268 -6.19 4.33 -6.89
N VAL A 269 -6.96 5.14 -6.15
CA VAL A 269 -6.62 5.60 -4.81
C VAL A 269 -7.74 5.28 -3.83
N LYS A 270 -7.37 5.08 -2.57
CA LYS A 270 -8.33 5.03 -1.45
C LYS A 270 -7.88 5.90 -0.30
N THR A 271 -8.83 6.24 0.56
CA THR A 271 -8.54 6.78 1.88
C THR A 271 -8.28 5.62 2.84
N ASP A 272 -7.08 5.57 3.42
CA ASP A 272 -6.68 4.53 4.38
C ASP A 272 -7.31 4.78 5.78
N LEU A 273 -7.03 3.90 6.74
CA LEU A 273 -7.51 4.10 8.11
C LEU A 273 -6.91 5.31 8.81
N ASN A 274 -5.83 5.90 8.29
CA ASN A 274 -5.20 7.13 8.81
C ASN A 274 -5.73 8.40 8.13
N GLY A 275 -6.68 8.28 7.19
CA GLY A 275 -7.15 9.42 6.40
C GLY A 275 -6.20 9.82 5.27
N ASN A 276 -5.10 9.09 5.05
CA ASN A 276 -4.20 9.34 3.95
C ASN A 276 -4.83 8.88 2.64
N THR A 277 -4.55 9.62 1.56
CA THR A 277 -4.74 9.09 0.21
C THR A 277 -3.57 8.16 -0.12
N VAL A 278 -3.88 6.89 -0.40
CA VAL A 278 -2.92 5.83 -0.75
C VAL A 278 -3.30 5.19 -2.07
N LYS A 279 -2.31 4.76 -2.83
CA LYS A 279 -2.53 4.00 -4.07
C LYS A 279 -3.12 2.62 -3.77
N VAL A 280 -4.04 2.18 -4.60
CA VAL A 280 -4.52 0.79 -4.69
C VAL A 280 -4.28 0.27 -6.11
N PHE A 281 -4.08 -1.03 -6.24
CA PHE A 281 -3.67 -1.60 -7.50
C PHE A 281 -4.19 -3.02 -7.71
N CYS A 282 -4.34 -3.35 -8.99
CA CYS A 282 -4.41 -4.69 -9.53
C CYS A 282 -3.41 -4.76 -10.69
N HIS A 283 -2.33 -5.50 -10.49
CA HIS A 283 -1.29 -5.71 -11.51
C HIS A 283 -1.22 -7.19 -11.86
N HIS A 284 -0.66 -7.52 -13.03
CA HIS A 284 -0.12 -8.86 -13.28
C HIS A 284 1.36 -8.80 -13.65
N THR A 285 2.07 -9.92 -13.59
CA THR A 285 3.46 -10.00 -14.05
C THR A 285 3.53 -9.76 -15.56
N GLN A 286 4.56 -9.09 -16.05
CA GLN A 286 4.75 -8.93 -17.50
C GLN A 286 5.15 -10.25 -18.18
N ILE A 287 5.77 -11.16 -17.42
CA ILE A 287 6.18 -12.48 -17.88
C ILE A 287 5.15 -13.50 -17.39
N PRO A 288 4.64 -14.39 -18.27
CA PRO A 288 3.73 -15.45 -17.88
C PRO A 288 4.42 -16.49 -16.99
N LEU A 289 3.65 -17.10 -16.10
CA LEU A 289 4.03 -18.25 -15.28
C LEU A 289 4.02 -19.56 -16.08
N GLY A 290 3.21 -19.64 -17.13
CA GLY A 290 3.04 -20.84 -17.93
C GLY A 290 1.89 -20.74 -18.94
N ILE A 291 1.55 -21.87 -19.56
CA ILE A 291 0.45 -22.00 -20.51
C ILE A 291 -0.80 -22.48 -19.75
N ALA A 292 -1.93 -21.81 -19.95
CA ALA A 292 -3.19 -22.14 -19.28
C ALA A 292 -3.96 -23.25 -20.02
N SER A 293 -3.96 -23.18 -21.34
CA SER A 293 -4.59 -24.15 -22.23
C SER A 293 -3.84 -24.20 -23.57
N ASN A 294 -3.75 -25.39 -24.17
CA ASN A 294 -3.23 -25.64 -25.52
C ASN A 294 -4.39 -25.93 -26.47
#